data_AF-A0A1G0LRK7-F1
#
_entry.id   AF-A0A1G0LRK7-F1
#
_cell.length_a   1.000
_cell.length_b   1.000
_cell.length_c   1.000
_cell.angle_alpha   90.00
_cell.angle_beta   90.00
_cell.angle_gamma   90.00
#
_symmetry.space_group_name_H-M   'P 1'
#
loop_
_entity.id
_entity.type
_entity.pdbx_description
1 polymer ?
#
loop_
_entity_poly.entity_id
_entity_poly.type
_entity_poly.pdbx_seq_one_letter_code
_entity_poly.pdbx_strand_id
1 'polypeptide(L)'
;MGIFGKLFGKKESTQDPPGVGLRLMALTTPVNKLGFTSDNDFPNVYGVLTDWNIGEVTATVMSMRDGTASLYTTSTFGVIGGQGHDNVRHAAVQHVQLAEQFNKLGKLVTDFPYPKSGQVNFYILTYDGVRLHIVNESAIDQGTDPEYSLFASAQDVLTNLRLITEKENA
;
A
#
# COMPACT_ATOMS: atom_id res chain seq x y z
N MET A 1 -37.00 44.12 -11.06
CA MET A 1 -36.65 43.05 -12.02
C MET A 1 -35.14 43.13 -12.23
N GLY A 2 -34.29 42.35 -11.57
CA GLY A 2 -34.02 40.92 -11.85
C GLY A 2 -33.40 40.78 -13.26
N ILE A 3 -32.27 40.14 -13.55
CA ILE A 3 -31.56 39.07 -12.82
C ILE A 3 -30.18 38.77 -13.50
N PHE A 4 -29.25 38.20 -12.73
CA PHE A 4 -28.13 37.30 -13.09
C PHE A 4 -26.92 37.79 -13.90
N GLY A 5 -25.88 38.24 -13.17
CA GLY A 5 -24.49 37.93 -13.51
C GLY A 5 -24.14 36.53 -12.99
N LYS A 6 -23.95 35.55 -13.87
CA LYS A 6 -23.41 34.23 -13.48
C LYS A 6 -21.90 34.33 -13.35
N LEU A 7 -21.42 34.47 -12.12
CA LEU A 7 -20.09 34.01 -11.73
C LEU A 7 -20.08 32.48 -11.89
N PHE A 8 -19.47 31.98 -12.96
CA PHE A 8 -19.08 30.57 -13.03
C PHE A 8 -17.82 30.40 -12.17
N GLY A 9 -18.02 30.16 -10.88
CA GLY A 9 -17.01 29.49 -10.07
C GLY A 9 -16.82 28.10 -10.65
N LYS A 10 -15.61 27.83 -11.17
CA LYS A 10 -15.18 26.49 -11.57
C LYS A 10 -15.27 25.62 -10.31
N LYS A 11 -16.27 24.75 -10.25
CA LYS A 11 -16.41 23.77 -9.18
C LYS A 11 -15.22 22.83 -9.31
N GLU A 12 -14.20 22.99 -8.47
CA GLU A 12 -13.19 21.95 -8.29
C GLU A 12 -13.93 20.65 -8.03
N SER A 13 -13.64 19.62 -8.83
CA SER A 13 -14.24 18.31 -8.61
C SER A 13 -13.74 17.78 -7.29
N THR A 14 -14.65 17.56 -6.34
CA THR A 14 -14.41 16.90 -5.05
C THR A 14 -14.19 15.39 -5.22
N GLN A 15 -13.37 14.98 -6.19
CA GLN A 15 -12.97 13.59 -6.35
C GLN A 15 -11.82 13.31 -5.40
N ASP A 16 -11.89 12.18 -4.69
CA ASP A 16 -10.80 11.72 -3.85
C ASP A 16 -9.52 11.56 -4.69
N PRO A 17 -8.33 11.80 -4.11
CA PRO A 17 -7.07 11.56 -4.80
C PRO A 17 -7.00 10.14 -5.39
N PRO A 18 -6.44 9.94 -6.59
CA PRO A 18 -6.45 8.63 -7.26
C PRO A 18 -5.87 7.49 -6.42
N GLY A 19 -4.86 7.77 -5.60
CA GLY A 19 -4.24 6.79 -4.70
C GLY A 19 -5.20 6.21 -3.66
N VAL A 20 -6.19 6.98 -3.20
CA VAL A 20 -7.23 6.52 -2.27
C VAL A 20 -8.07 5.41 -2.90
N GLY A 21 -8.52 5.61 -4.13
CA GLY A 21 -9.30 4.64 -4.88
C GLY A 21 -8.50 3.37 -5.21
N LEU A 22 -7.24 3.53 -5.60
CA LEU A 22 -6.35 2.40 -5.92
C LEU A 22 -6.01 1.55 -4.70
N ARG A 23 -5.73 2.19 -3.55
CA ARG A 23 -5.55 1.47 -2.28
C ARG A 23 -6.79 0.65 -1.94
N LEU A 24 -7.97 1.26 -2.00
CA LEU A 24 -9.21 0.54 -1.70
C LEU A 24 -9.45 -0.60 -2.68
N MET A 25 -9.18 -0.41 -3.96
CA MET A 25 -9.27 -1.46 -4.98
C MET A 25 -8.32 -2.63 -4.66
N ALA A 26 -7.08 -2.35 -4.29
CA ALA A 26 -6.11 -3.40 -3.92
C ALA A 26 -6.55 -4.20 -2.68
N LEU A 27 -7.18 -3.56 -1.70
CA LEU A 27 -7.68 -4.21 -0.47
C LEU A 27 -8.99 -4.99 -0.66
N THR A 28 -9.80 -4.63 -1.64
CA THR A 28 -11.15 -5.17 -1.83
C THR A 28 -11.29 -6.11 -3.03
N THR A 29 -10.33 -6.11 -3.96
CA THR A 29 -10.38 -6.98 -5.13
C THR A 29 -10.31 -8.45 -4.68
N PRO A 30 -11.33 -9.28 -4.98
CA PRO A 30 -11.31 -10.68 -4.60
C PRO A 30 -10.14 -11.42 -5.23
N VAL A 31 -9.47 -12.29 -4.47
CA VAL A 31 -8.29 -13.03 -4.94
C VAL A 31 -8.54 -13.83 -6.22
N ASN A 32 -9.76 -14.32 -6.44
CA ASN A 32 -10.14 -15.04 -7.67
C ASN A 32 -10.16 -14.14 -8.93
N LYS A 33 -10.30 -12.82 -8.78
CA LYS A 33 -10.19 -11.85 -9.88
C LYS A 33 -8.74 -11.55 -10.22
N LEU A 34 -7.82 -11.75 -9.27
CA LEU A 34 -6.38 -11.62 -9.48
C LEU A 34 -5.76 -12.88 -10.11
N GLY A 35 -6.49 -14.01 -10.11
CA GLY A 35 -5.98 -15.28 -10.63
C GLY A 35 -4.95 -15.95 -9.71
N PHE A 36 -4.86 -15.53 -8.45
CA PHE A 36 -3.95 -16.10 -7.47
C PHE A 36 -4.57 -17.29 -6.76
N THR A 37 -3.78 -18.35 -6.58
CA THR A 37 -4.12 -19.55 -5.81
C THR A 37 -2.96 -19.92 -4.90
N SER A 38 -3.22 -20.50 -3.73
CA SER A 38 -2.13 -20.92 -2.83
C SER A 38 -1.21 -21.94 -3.51
N ASP A 39 0.07 -21.85 -3.17
CA ASP A 39 1.11 -22.79 -3.59
C ASP A 39 2.24 -22.83 -2.55
N ASN A 40 3.37 -23.47 -2.89
CA ASN A 40 4.48 -23.64 -1.97
C ASN A 40 5.23 -22.34 -1.66
N ASP A 41 5.24 -21.38 -2.59
CA ASP A 41 5.96 -20.11 -2.43
C ASP A 41 5.07 -19.09 -1.69
N PHE A 42 3.75 -19.18 -1.89
CA PHE A 42 2.73 -18.29 -1.32
C PHE A 42 1.56 -19.09 -0.75
N PRO A 43 1.77 -19.80 0.38
CA PRO A 43 0.76 -20.70 0.91
C PRO A 43 -0.44 -19.97 1.52
N ASN A 44 -0.22 -18.83 2.20
CA ASN A 44 -1.29 -18.11 2.89
C ASN A 44 -1.40 -16.65 2.44
N VAL A 45 -0.28 -15.97 2.22
CA VAL A 45 -0.22 -14.54 1.85
C VAL A 45 0.01 -14.37 0.35
N TYR A 46 -0.79 -13.54 -0.31
CA TYR A 46 -0.60 -13.19 -1.72
C TYR A 46 -0.29 -11.71 -1.95
N GLY A 47 -0.34 -10.88 -0.91
CA GLY A 47 -0.01 -9.47 -1.03
C GLY A 47 0.06 -8.79 0.33
N VAL A 48 0.61 -7.59 0.34
CA VAL A 48 0.71 -6.74 1.52
C VAL A 48 0.58 -5.28 1.12
N LEU A 49 -0.14 -4.50 1.92
CA LEU A 49 -0.11 -3.05 1.86
C LEU A 49 0.45 -2.51 3.17
N THR A 50 1.45 -1.65 3.07
CA THR A 50 2.05 -0.93 4.20
C THR A 50 1.63 0.53 4.12
N ASP A 51 0.69 0.94 4.97
CA ASP A 51 0.32 2.34 5.12
C ASP A 51 1.17 3.01 6.19
N TRP A 52 1.81 4.10 5.82
CA TRP A 52 2.68 4.88 6.67
C TRP A 52 2.19 6.34 6.70
N ASN A 53 1.82 6.82 7.89
CA ASN A 53 1.49 8.23 8.09
C ASN A 53 2.76 9.08 8.06
N ILE A 54 2.90 9.95 7.06
CA ILE A 54 4.04 10.87 6.91
C ILE A 54 3.57 12.32 7.08
N GLY A 55 2.90 12.58 8.20
CA GLY A 55 2.27 13.87 8.51
C GLY A 55 0.86 13.97 7.95
N GLU A 56 0.61 14.93 7.05
CA GLU A 56 -0.73 15.18 6.47
C GLU A 56 -1.12 14.18 5.37
N VAL A 57 -0.17 13.34 4.93
CA VAL A 57 -0.36 12.36 3.86
C VAL A 57 -0.11 10.96 4.41
N THR A 58 -0.86 9.98 3.91
CA THR A 58 -0.48 8.57 4.05
C THR A 58 0.15 8.07 2.77
N ALA A 59 1.32 7.45 2.89
CA ALA A 59 1.96 6.69 1.83
C ALA A 59 1.60 5.21 1.99
N THR A 60 1.17 4.57 0.91
CA THR A 60 0.80 3.16 0.87
C THR A 60 1.73 2.44 -0.10
N VAL A 61 2.59 1.56 0.40
CA VAL A 61 3.37 0.66 -0.43
C VAL A 61 2.58 -0.63 -0.61
N MET A 62 2.21 -0.93 -1.85
CA MET A 62 1.55 -2.19 -2.23
C MET A 62 2.57 -3.15 -2.82
N SER A 63 2.54 -4.41 -2.42
CA SER A 63 3.27 -5.50 -3.04
C SER A 63 2.40 -6.73 -3.19
N MET A 64 2.49 -7.40 -4.33
CA MET A 64 1.75 -8.62 -4.65
C MET A 64 2.70 -9.77 -4.98
N ARG A 65 2.24 -11.00 -4.78
CA ARG A 65 3.01 -12.23 -4.99
C ARG A 65 3.58 -12.41 -6.39
N ASP A 66 2.97 -11.77 -7.39
CA ASP A 66 3.44 -11.82 -8.76
C ASP A 66 4.55 -10.81 -9.04
N GLY A 67 4.94 -9.97 -8.08
CA GLY A 67 5.92 -8.90 -8.24
C GLY A 67 5.31 -7.54 -8.60
N THR A 68 3.97 -7.43 -8.68
CA THR A 68 3.33 -6.12 -8.81
C THR A 68 3.60 -5.27 -7.57
N ALA A 69 4.11 -4.07 -7.76
CA ALA A 69 4.30 -3.10 -6.69
C ALA A 69 3.98 -1.68 -7.15
N SER A 70 3.44 -0.93 -6.20
CA SER A 70 3.08 0.47 -6.37
C SER A 70 3.22 1.26 -5.07
N LEU A 71 3.47 2.56 -5.19
CA LEU A 71 3.24 3.54 -4.13
C LEU A 71 1.92 4.26 -4.45
N TYR A 72 1.03 4.39 -3.46
CA TYR A 72 -0.13 5.26 -3.50
C TYR A 72 -0.02 6.32 -2.40
N THR A 73 -0.63 7.48 -2.60
CA THR A 73 -0.74 8.49 -1.56
C THR A 73 -2.16 9.04 -1.45
N THR A 74 -2.45 9.63 -0.29
CA THR A 74 -3.66 10.44 -0.09
C THR A 74 -3.53 11.87 -0.63
N SER A 75 -2.55 12.14 -1.50
CA SER A 75 -2.35 13.41 -2.19
C SER A 75 -2.65 13.30 -3.68
N THR A 76 -2.97 14.42 -4.32
CA THR A 76 -3.38 14.46 -5.75
C THR A 76 -2.34 13.90 -6.71
N PHE A 77 -1.06 14.04 -6.38
CA PHE A 77 0.06 13.41 -7.07
C PHE A 77 0.71 12.43 -6.10
N GLY A 78 0.94 11.19 -6.54
CA GLY A 78 1.60 10.18 -5.70
C GLY A 78 1.18 8.75 -6.00
N VAL A 79 0.99 8.43 -7.28
CA VAL A 79 0.94 7.04 -7.74
C VAL A 79 2.21 6.75 -8.51
N ILE A 80 2.98 5.75 -8.05
CA ILE A 80 4.15 5.23 -8.75
C ILE A 80 3.92 3.74 -8.93
N GLY A 81 3.89 3.26 -10.18
CA GLY A 81 3.88 1.83 -10.48
C GLY A 81 5.25 1.39 -10.97
N GLY A 82 5.69 0.18 -10.62
CA GLY A 82 7.02 -0.30 -11.02
C GLY A 82 7.09 -1.73 -11.52
N GLN A 83 5.95 -2.39 -11.76
CA GLN A 83 5.90 -3.80 -12.16
C GLN A 83 6.74 -4.13 -13.42
N GLY A 84 6.98 -3.15 -14.30
CA GLY A 84 7.81 -3.32 -15.50
C GLY A 84 9.32 -3.43 -15.24
N HIS A 85 9.78 -3.28 -13.99
CA HIS A 85 11.19 -3.25 -13.63
C HIS A 85 11.56 -4.42 -12.71
N ASP A 86 12.55 -5.22 -13.09
CA ASP A 86 12.90 -6.47 -12.39
C ASP A 86 13.29 -6.26 -10.92
N ASN A 87 14.01 -5.18 -10.61
CA ASN A 87 14.40 -4.85 -9.23
C ASN A 87 13.18 -4.59 -8.34
N VAL A 88 12.16 -3.90 -8.86
CA VAL A 88 10.89 -3.68 -8.15
C VAL A 88 10.15 -5.00 -7.97
N ARG A 89 10.08 -5.84 -9.00
CA ARG A 89 9.42 -7.15 -8.92
C ARG A 89 10.04 -8.05 -7.86
N HIS A 90 11.37 -8.13 -7.81
CA HIS A 90 12.07 -8.93 -6.81
C HIS A 90 11.82 -8.41 -5.39
N ALA A 91 11.92 -7.10 -5.17
CA ALA A 91 11.65 -6.51 -3.86
C ALA A 91 10.20 -6.78 -3.40
N ALA A 92 9.23 -6.66 -4.31
CA ALA A 92 7.82 -6.92 -4.02
C ALA A 92 7.57 -8.39 -3.63
N VAL A 93 8.15 -9.34 -4.39
CA VAL A 93 8.05 -10.78 -4.07
C VAL A 93 8.64 -11.08 -2.69
N GLN A 94 9.84 -10.55 -2.40
CA GLN A 94 10.49 -10.75 -1.11
C GLN A 94 9.66 -10.17 0.04
N HIS A 95 9.04 -9.01 -0.17
CA HIS A 95 8.17 -8.38 0.82
C HIS A 95 6.95 -9.24 1.15
N VAL A 96 6.30 -9.82 0.14
CA VAL A 96 5.15 -10.73 0.34
C VAL A 96 5.58 -12.04 1.00
N GLN A 97 6.72 -12.60 0.60
CA GLN A 97 7.27 -13.81 1.25
C GLN A 97 7.61 -13.57 2.72
N LEU A 98 8.12 -12.39 3.07
CA LEU A 98 8.39 -12.03 4.46
C LEU A 98 7.08 -11.87 5.27
N ALA A 99 6.04 -11.29 4.67
CA ALA A 99 4.73 -11.13 5.30
C ALA A 99 4.09 -12.46 5.70
N GLU A 100 4.47 -13.58 5.07
CA GLU A 100 4.04 -14.93 5.46
C GLU A 100 4.38 -15.25 6.93
N GLN A 101 5.48 -14.74 7.46
CA GLN A 101 5.86 -14.94 8.88
C GLN A 101 4.88 -14.29 9.86
N PHE A 102 4.12 -13.30 9.38
CA PHE A 102 3.17 -12.51 10.16
C PHE A 102 1.71 -12.90 9.88
N ASN A 103 1.46 -13.90 9.02
CA ASN A 103 0.10 -14.23 8.55
C ASN A 103 -0.88 -14.65 9.66
N LYS A 104 -0.38 -15.09 10.82
CA LYS A 104 -1.24 -15.50 11.96
C LYS A 104 -1.43 -14.41 13.00
N LEU A 105 -0.72 -13.31 12.84
CA LEU A 105 -0.80 -12.15 13.71
C LEU A 105 -1.85 -11.18 13.15
N GLY A 106 -2.24 -10.18 13.94
CA GLY A 106 -3.28 -9.22 13.56
C GLY A 106 -4.71 -9.77 13.64
N LYS A 107 -5.66 -8.97 13.16
CA LYS A 107 -7.10 -9.31 13.16
C LYS A 107 -7.64 -9.33 11.73
N LEU A 108 -8.52 -10.27 11.43
CA LEU A 108 -9.31 -10.21 10.19
C LEU A 108 -10.18 -8.95 10.21
N VAL A 109 -10.17 -8.20 9.11
CA VAL A 109 -10.91 -6.95 8.95
C VAL A 109 -11.63 -6.89 7.62
N THR A 110 -12.75 -6.15 7.62
CA THR A 110 -13.49 -5.76 6.41
C THR A 110 -13.47 -4.24 6.19
N ASP A 111 -12.98 -3.49 7.18
CA ASP A 111 -12.79 -2.05 7.13
C ASP A 111 -11.30 -1.72 7.11
N PHE A 112 -10.92 -0.69 6.37
CA PHE A 112 -9.51 -0.38 6.07
C PHE A 112 -9.10 1.03 6.50
N PRO A 113 -9.11 1.35 7.81
CA PRO A 113 -8.79 2.68 8.32
C PRO A 113 -7.32 3.06 8.07
N TYR A 114 -7.06 4.32 7.71
CA TYR A 114 -5.68 4.81 7.65
C TYR A 114 -5.00 4.80 9.05
N PRO A 115 -3.67 4.68 9.11
CA PRO A 115 -2.93 4.76 10.37
C PRO A 115 -3.15 6.12 11.04
N LYS A 116 -3.16 6.13 12.37
CA LYS A 116 -3.07 7.39 13.12
C LYS A 116 -1.63 7.91 13.07
N SER A 117 -1.45 9.17 13.47
CA SER A 117 -0.11 9.73 13.62
C SER A 117 0.75 8.88 14.56
N GLY A 118 2.00 8.60 14.15
CA GLY A 118 2.92 7.72 14.86
C GLY A 118 2.63 6.22 14.70
N GLN A 119 1.80 5.82 13.73
CA GLN A 119 1.47 4.43 13.44
C GLN A 119 1.80 4.04 12.01
N VAL A 120 2.07 2.74 11.84
CA VAL A 120 2.11 2.05 10.56
C VAL A 120 1.05 0.96 10.59
N ASN A 121 0.24 0.87 9.53
CA ASN A 121 -0.73 -0.20 9.35
C ASN A 121 -0.21 -1.17 8.28
N PHE A 122 -0.11 -2.46 8.63
CA PHE A 122 0.10 -3.52 7.66
C PHE A 122 -1.21 -4.25 7.38
N TYR A 123 -1.60 -4.30 6.11
CA TYR A 123 -2.68 -5.12 5.62
C TYR A 123 -2.12 -6.33 4.90
N ILE A 124 -2.14 -7.48 5.55
CA ILE A 124 -1.69 -8.75 4.97
C ILE A 124 -2.87 -9.37 4.22
N LEU A 125 -2.73 -9.48 2.90
CA LEU A 125 -3.74 -10.05 2.02
C LEU A 125 -3.57 -11.57 1.95
N THR A 126 -4.57 -12.29 2.42
CA THR A 126 -4.54 -13.75 2.54
C THR A 126 -5.75 -14.40 1.87
N TYR A 127 -5.65 -15.68 1.54
CA TYR A 127 -6.73 -16.38 0.82
C TYR A 127 -8.05 -16.49 1.62
N ASP A 128 -8.01 -16.33 2.94
CA ASP A 128 -9.19 -16.33 3.84
C ASP A 128 -9.63 -14.93 4.30
N GLY A 129 -8.95 -13.85 3.89
CA GLY A 129 -9.34 -12.48 4.19
C GLY A 129 -8.17 -11.49 4.27
N VAL A 130 -8.41 -10.31 4.83
CA VAL A 130 -7.36 -9.31 5.07
C VAL A 130 -7.10 -9.22 6.56
N ARG A 131 -5.82 -9.29 6.96
CA ARG A 131 -5.39 -9.13 8.36
C ARG A 131 -4.75 -7.76 8.56
N LEU A 132 -5.20 -7.03 9.57
CA LEU A 132 -4.65 -5.73 9.95
C LEU A 132 -3.74 -5.86 11.18
N HIS A 133 -2.54 -5.31 11.06
CA HIS A 133 -1.60 -5.05 12.14
C HIS A 133 -1.38 -3.55 12.24
N ILE A 134 -1.47 -3.03 13.46
CA ILE A 134 -1.19 -1.62 13.74
C ILE A 134 0.00 -1.62 14.67
N VAL A 135 1.09 -1.00 14.24
CA VAL A 135 2.32 -0.92 15.01
C VAL A 135 2.69 0.54 15.26
N ASN A 136 3.42 0.78 16.34
CA ASN A 136 3.93 2.10 16.67
C ASN A 136 5.21 2.36 15.86
N GLU A 137 5.24 3.46 15.12
CA GLU A 137 6.37 3.86 14.30
C GLU A 137 7.66 3.97 15.12
N SER A 138 7.58 4.53 16.33
CA SER A 138 8.74 4.65 17.22
C SER A 138 9.34 3.31 17.66
N ALA A 139 8.56 2.24 17.73
CA ALA A 139 9.06 0.91 18.07
C ALA A 139 9.77 0.25 16.87
N ILE A 140 9.28 0.51 15.65
CA ILE A 140 9.97 0.18 14.40
C ILE A 140 11.31 0.92 14.33
N ASP A 141 11.31 2.25 14.55
CA ASP A 141 12.52 3.08 14.45
C ASP A 141 13.63 2.63 15.42
N GLN A 142 13.24 2.12 16.59
CA GLN A 142 14.16 1.59 17.59
C GLN A 142 14.57 0.13 17.32
N GLY A 143 14.00 -0.52 16.30
CA GLY A 143 14.24 -1.93 15.97
C GLY A 143 13.77 -2.90 17.06
N THR A 144 12.83 -2.48 17.91
CA THR A 144 12.32 -3.27 19.04
C THR A 144 11.02 -3.99 18.73
N ASP A 145 10.35 -3.61 17.65
CA ASP A 145 9.13 -4.23 17.15
C ASP A 145 9.44 -5.44 16.25
N PRO A 146 8.80 -6.61 16.45
CA PRO A 146 9.04 -7.79 15.60
C PRO A 146 8.73 -7.55 14.11
N GLU A 147 7.80 -6.65 13.81
CA GLU A 147 7.40 -6.24 12.46
C GLU A 147 8.38 -5.23 11.83
N TYR A 148 9.47 -4.84 12.51
CA TYR A 148 10.53 -3.99 11.93
C TYR A 148 11.03 -4.54 10.58
N SER A 149 11.24 -5.86 10.50
CA SER A 149 11.69 -6.50 9.25
C SER A 149 10.70 -6.32 8.11
N LEU A 150 9.39 -6.36 8.41
CA LEU A 150 8.34 -6.13 7.43
C LEU A 150 8.33 -4.67 6.96
N PHE A 151 8.51 -3.71 7.87
CA PHE A 151 8.64 -2.30 7.50
C PHE A 151 9.88 -2.04 6.64
N ALA A 152 11.04 -2.57 7.03
CA ALA A 152 12.28 -2.42 6.27
C ALA A 152 12.14 -2.96 4.84
N SER A 153 11.51 -4.13 4.68
CA SER A 153 11.24 -4.70 3.37
C SER A 153 10.26 -3.85 2.52
N ALA A 154 9.27 -3.20 3.15
CA ALA A 154 8.43 -2.22 2.45
C ALA A 154 9.23 -0.99 1.98
N GLN A 155 10.21 -0.54 2.78
CA GLN A 155 11.11 0.56 2.41
C GLN A 155 12.04 0.17 1.25
N ASP A 156 12.44 -1.10 1.13
CA ASP A 156 13.20 -1.60 -0.03
C ASP A 156 12.37 -1.53 -1.32
N VAL A 157 11.08 -1.90 -1.26
CA VAL A 157 10.15 -1.74 -2.38
C VAL A 157 10.01 -0.26 -2.75
N LEU A 158 9.80 0.61 -1.76
CA LEU A 158 9.67 2.06 -1.98
C LEU A 158 10.94 2.66 -2.60
N THR A 159 12.11 2.25 -2.13
CA THR A 159 13.40 2.68 -2.67
C THR A 159 13.51 2.30 -4.15
N ASN A 160 13.21 1.06 -4.50
CA ASN A 160 13.27 0.61 -5.90
C ASN A 160 12.27 1.35 -6.78
N LEU A 161 11.05 1.61 -6.29
CA LEU A 161 10.04 2.42 -7.00
C LEU A 161 10.53 3.86 -7.26
N ARG A 162 11.22 4.48 -6.30
CA ARG A 162 11.76 5.84 -6.47
C ARG A 162 12.90 5.88 -7.46
N LEU A 163 13.83 4.92 -7.39
CA LEU A 163 14.99 4.84 -8.29
C LEU A 163 14.58 4.70 -9.75
N ILE A 164 13.54 3.92 -10.06
CA ILE A 164 13.06 3.78 -11.45
C ILE A 164 12.42 5.08 -11.96
N THR A 165 11.68 5.80 -11.11
CA THR A 165 11.07 7.08 -11.47
C THR A 165 12.12 8.16 -11.69
N GLU A 166 13.17 8.20 -10.87
CA GLU A 166 14.29 9.13 -11.07
C GLU A 166 15.02 8.85 -12.39
N LYS A 167 15.26 7.57 -12.72
CA LYS A 167 15.89 7.17 -13.97
C LYS A 167 15.07 7.50 -15.21
N GLU A 168 13.74 7.38 -15.13
CA GLU A 168 12.83 7.71 -16.24
C GLU A 168 12.71 9.21 -16.50
N ASN A 169 12.99 10.04 -15.49
CA ASN A 169 12.91 11.50 -15.56
C ASN A 169 14.27 12.19 -15.82
N ALA A 170 15.36 11.43 -15.93
CA ALA A 170 16.72 11.91 -16.19
C ALA A 170 17.05 11.89 -17.70
#